data_AF-A0A642C5I1-F1
#
_entry.id   AF-A0A642C5I1-F1
#
_cell.length_a   1.000
_cell.length_b   1.000
_cell.length_c   1.000
_cell.angle_alpha   90.00
_cell.angle_beta   90.00
_cell.angle_gamma   90.00
#
_symmetry.space_group_name_H-M   'P 1'
#
loop_
_entity.id
_entity.type
_entity.pdbx_description
1 polymer ?
#
loop_
_entity_poly.entity_id
_entity_poly.type
_entity_poly.pdbx_seq_one_letter_code
_entity_poly.pdbx_strand_id
1 'polypeptide(L)'
;VQLTLAFFWLMAFSSATHDIAADGFYMLGLNNKEQSFFVGIRNTCYRFANIFGQGILVMLAGWLETSHGNVPMAWSITFYLMAGLFLGLTLYHRFILPHPASDVKRPGLTPGKLLEDFFKTFVTFFEKKNLGLMFFFLLTYRLGESQLAKIASPFLLDGAEQGGLGLSTASVGVIYGTIGVAALLIGGIISGFLVSRDGFKKWIIPMALAINLPDLLYVWMAAATPDNLLLISICVAIEQLGYGFGFTAYMLYLIYIADGEHKTAHYAIGTGFMALGMMLPGMPAGWIQEHLGYTNFFIWVCVCTIPGILASWMIRNRLDSSFGKKR
;
A
#
# COMPACT_ATOMS: atom_id res chain seq x y z
N VAL A 1 -19.50 -14.67 -10.94
CA VAL A 1 -19.01 -13.65 -9.98
C VAL A 1 -18.43 -14.27 -8.72
N GLN A 2 -19.18 -15.05 -7.93
CA GLN A 2 -18.67 -15.64 -6.67
C GLN A 2 -17.45 -16.56 -6.83
N LEU A 3 -17.44 -17.45 -7.83
CA LEU A 3 -16.27 -18.30 -8.12
C LEU A 3 -15.04 -17.47 -8.51
N THR A 4 -15.21 -16.43 -9.31
CA THR A 4 -14.14 -15.51 -9.71
C THR A 4 -13.52 -14.80 -8.49
N LEU A 5 -14.36 -14.35 -7.54
CA LEU A 5 -13.90 -13.76 -6.29
C LEU A 5 -13.12 -14.76 -5.43
N ALA A 6 -13.57 -16.02 -5.37
CA ALA A 6 -12.84 -17.08 -4.66
C ALA A 6 -11.46 -17.33 -5.29
N PHE A 7 -11.36 -17.36 -6.62
CA PHE A 7 -10.07 -17.47 -7.32
C PHE A 7 -9.14 -16.28 -7.05
N PHE A 8 -9.67 -15.05 -7.08
CA PHE A 8 -8.86 -13.87 -6.74
C PHE A 8 -8.40 -13.88 -5.28
N TRP A 9 -9.24 -14.35 -4.36
CA TRP A 9 -8.85 -14.53 -2.97
C TRP A 9 -7.73 -15.57 -2.82
N LEU A 10 -7.86 -16.74 -3.46
CA LEU A 10 -6.82 -17.78 -3.44
C LEU A 10 -5.51 -17.29 -4.06
N MET A 11 -5.58 -16.51 -5.14
CA MET A 11 -4.42 -15.91 -5.80
C MET A 11 -3.73 -14.92 -4.86
N ALA A 12 -4.49 -14.04 -4.20
CA ALA A 12 -3.95 -13.08 -3.22
C ALA A 12 -3.31 -13.79 -2.02
N PHE A 13 -3.98 -14.83 -1.48
CA PHE A 13 -3.46 -15.62 -0.38
C PHE A 13 -2.15 -16.36 -0.75
N SER A 14 -2.11 -16.96 -1.93
CA SER A 14 -0.92 -17.64 -2.45
C SER A 14 0.22 -16.65 -2.70
N SER A 15 -0.07 -15.47 -3.22
CA SER A 15 0.90 -14.40 -3.43
C SER A 15 1.50 -13.91 -2.12
N ALA A 16 0.68 -13.67 -1.08
CA ALA A 16 1.16 -13.25 0.23
C ALA A 16 2.03 -14.32 0.89
N THR A 17 1.64 -15.59 0.77
CA THR A 17 2.42 -16.73 1.29
C THR A 17 3.77 -16.85 0.57
N HIS A 18 3.77 -16.69 -0.75
CA HIS A 18 5.00 -16.71 -1.55
C HIS A 18 5.96 -15.57 -1.18
N ASP A 19 5.44 -14.36 -0.96
CA ASP A 19 6.25 -13.20 -0.61
C ASP A 19 6.99 -13.41 0.72
N ILE A 20 6.27 -13.92 1.74
CA ILE A 20 6.88 -14.27 3.04
C ILE A 20 7.91 -15.39 2.91
N ALA A 21 7.62 -16.43 2.11
CA ALA A 21 8.55 -17.54 1.90
C ALA A 21 9.83 -17.08 1.16
N ALA A 22 9.70 -16.21 0.15
CA ALA A 22 10.82 -15.65 -0.60
C ALA A 22 11.70 -14.75 0.30
N ASP A 23 11.07 -13.91 1.13
CA ASP A 23 11.78 -13.08 2.11
C ASP A 23 12.50 -13.92 3.17
N GLY A 24 11.87 -15.00 3.64
CA GLY A 24 12.48 -15.96 4.56
C GLY A 24 13.69 -16.67 3.94
N PHE A 25 13.56 -17.17 2.71
CA PHE A 25 14.65 -17.78 1.96
C PHE A 25 15.81 -16.81 1.77
N TYR A 26 15.52 -15.56 1.40
CA TYR A 26 16.51 -14.50 1.24
C TYR A 26 17.33 -14.25 2.52
N MET A 27 16.68 -14.22 3.68
CA MET A 27 17.36 -14.05 4.97
C MET A 27 18.20 -15.28 5.37
N LEU A 28 17.80 -16.49 4.96
CA LEU A 28 18.53 -17.72 5.25
C LEU A 28 19.70 -17.98 4.30
N GLY A 29 19.56 -17.58 3.04
CA GLY A 29 20.50 -17.87 1.96
C GLY A 29 21.68 -16.90 1.85
N LEU A 30 21.58 -15.70 2.43
CA LEU A 30 22.59 -14.65 2.32
C LEU A 30 23.12 -14.22 3.68
N ASN A 31 24.40 -13.86 3.74
CA ASN A 31 25.01 -13.29 4.95
C ASN A 31 24.72 -11.78 5.05
N ASN A 32 24.89 -11.18 6.25
CA ASN A 32 24.48 -9.79 6.51
C ASN A 32 25.07 -8.75 5.52
N LYS A 33 26.30 -8.97 5.03
CA LYS A 33 26.94 -8.07 4.04
C LYS A 33 26.28 -8.20 2.67
N GLU A 34 26.02 -9.43 2.21
CA GLU A 34 25.30 -9.69 0.96
C GLU A 34 23.86 -9.17 1.02
N GLN A 35 23.18 -9.34 2.15
CA GLN A 35 21.82 -8.83 2.34
C GLN A 35 21.76 -7.31 2.10
N SER A 36 22.69 -6.55 2.65
CA SER A 36 22.74 -5.10 2.42
C SER A 36 22.91 -4.72 0.94
N PHE A 37 23.65 -5.51 0.16
CA PHE A 37 23.84 -5.29 -1.27
C PHE A 37 22.61 -5.69 -2.08
N PHE A 38 22.08 -6.89 -1.84
CA PHE A 38 20.96 -7.44 -2.61
C PHE A 38 19.61 -6.80 -2.29
N VAL A 39 19.43 -6.16 -1.13
CA VAL A 39 18.21 -5.38 -0.82
C VAL A 39 17.92 -4.33 -1.90
N GLY A 40 18.95 -3.62 -2.38
CA GLY A 40 18.80 -2.62 -3.43
C GLY A 40 18.42 -3.22 -4.78
N ILE A 41 19.04 -4.34 -5.14
CA ILE A 41 18.74 -5.09 -6.37
C ILE A 41 17.30 -5.62 -6.32
N ARG A 42 16.89 -6.22 -5.20
CA ARG A 42 15.54 -6.75 -5.00
C ARG A 42 14.47 -5.65 -5.19
N ASN A 43 14.67 -4.50 -4.56
CA ASN A 43 13.76 -3.36 -4.71
C ASN A 43 13.69 -2.86 -6.16
N THR A 44 14.80 -2.94 -6.89
CA THR A 44 14.86 -2.57 -8.31
C THR A 44 14.09 -3.58 -9.17
N CYS A 45 14.32 -4.89 -8.96
CA CYS A 45 13.57 -5.96 -9.62
C CYS A 45 12.06 -5.85 -9.35
N TYR A 46 11.65 -5.53 -8.12
CA TYR A 46 10.24 -5.30 -7.77
C TYR A 46 9.63 -4.14 -8.57
N ARG A 47 10.37 -3.04 -8.77
CA ARG A 47 9.91 -1.92 -9.61
C ARG A 47 9.78 -2.33 -11.07
N PHE A 48 10.74 -3.09 -11.61
CA PHE A 48 10.64 -3.64 -12.96
C PHE A 48 9.43 -4.57 -13.11
N ALA A 49 9.16 -5.42 -12.12
CA ALA A 49 7.98 -6.28 -12.11
C ALA A 49 6.68 -5.48 -12.13
N ASN A 50 6.58 -4.37 -11.37
CA ASN A 50 5.43 -3.48 -11.42
C ASN A 50 5.26 -2.82 -12.80
N ILE A 51 6.34 -2.33 -13.42
CA ILE A 51 6.29 -1.75 -14.78
C ILE A 51 5.87 -2.80 -15.81
N PHE A 52 6.39 -4.03 -15.69
CA PHE A 52 6.02 -5.13 -16.58
C PHE A 52 4.54 -5.52 -16.41
N GLY A 53 4.09 -5.70 -15.16
CA GLY A 53 2.74 -6.14 -14.82
C GLY A 53 1.67 -5.09 -15.12
N GLN A 54 1.85 -3.86 -14.63
CA GLN A 54 0.88 -2.77 -14.79
C GLN A 54 1.03 -2.04 -16.14
N GLY A 55 2.21 -2.11 -16.77
CA GLY A 55 2.47 -1.48 -18.06
C GLY A 55 2.40 -2.48 -19.21
N ILE A 56 3.45 -3.28 -19.40
CA ILE A 56 3.62 -4.11 -20.60
C ILE A 56 2.49 -5.11 -20.80
N LEU A 57 2.09 -5.85 -19.75
CA LEU A 57 1.01 -6.83 -19.85
C LEU A 57 -0.36 -6.17 -20.11
N VAL A 58 -0.62 -5.00 -19.52
CA VAL A 58 -1.85 -4.24 -19.75
C VAL A 58 -1.88 -3.65 -21.17
N MET A 59 -0.76 -3.13 -21.67
CA MET A 59 -0.63 -2.68 -23.05
C MET A 59 -0.88 -3.81 -24.04
N LEU A 60 -0.34 -5.01 -23.77
CA LEU A 60 -0.61 -6.21 -24.57
C LEU A 60 -2.10 -6.56 -24.57
N ALA A 61 -2.75 -6.55 -23.39
CA ALA A 61 -4.18 -6.81 -23.26
C ALA A 61 -5.01 -5.78 -24.07
N GLY A 62 -4.69 -4.49 -23.98
CA GLY A 62 -5.39 -3.43 -24.72
C GLY A 62 -5.16 -3.51 -26.24
N TRP A 63 -3.96 -3.90 -26.69
CA TRP A 63 -3.71 -4.16 -28.11
C TRP A 63 -4.50 -5.38 -28.62
N LEU A 64 -4.58 -6.46 -27.85
CA LEU A 64 -5.39 -7.64 -28.19
C LEU A 64 -6.88 -7.31 -28.21
N GLU A 65 -7.35 -6.47 -27.29
CA GLU A 65 -8.73 -6.00 -27.22
C GLU A 65 -9.11 -5.22 -28.50
N THR A 66 -8.29 -4.23 -28.88
CA THR A 66 -8.51 -3.42 -30.08
C THR A 66 -8.36 -4.22 -31.38
N SER A 67 -7.47 -5.20 -31.42
CA SER A 67 -7.22 -6.01 -32.62
C SER A 67 -8.30 -7.08 -32.87
N HIS A 68 -8.85 -7.68 -31.82
CA HIS A 68 -9.80 -8.79 -31.92
C HIS A 68 -11.24 -8.45 -31.54
N GLY A 69 -11.49 -7.27 -30.95
CA GLY A 69 -12.82 -6.81 -30.52
C GLY A 69 -13.44 -7.66 -29.39
N ASN A 70 -12.64 -8.47 -28.69
CA ASN A 70 -13.12 -9.42 -27.68
C ASN A 70 -12.33 -9.27 -26.38
N VAL A 71 -12.89 -8.49 -25.45
CA VAL A 71 -12.30 -8.18 -24.14
C VAL A 71 -11.99 -9.45 -23.33
N PRO A 72 -12.92 -10.42 -23.14
CA PRO A 72 -12.61 -11.66 -22.42
C PRO A 72 -11.43 -12.46 -22.98
N MET A 73 -11.35 -12.57 -24.32
CA MET A 73 -10.28 -13.33 -24.97
C MET A 73 -8.92 -12.66 -24.79
N ALA A 74 -8.86 -11.33 -24.95
CA ALA A 74 -7.64 -10.55 -24.76
C ALA A 74 -7.06 -10.75 -23.36
N TRP A 75 -7.89 -10.60 -22.32
CA TRP A 75 -7.46 -10.81 -20.93
C TRP A 75 -7.11 -12.27 -20.64
N SER A 76 -7.83 -13.24 -21.21
CA SER A 76 -7.52 -14.67 -21.04
C SER A 76 -6.12 -15.01 -21.57
N ILE A 77 -5.76 -14.51 -22.76
CA ILE A 77 -4.42 -14.71 -23.35
C ILE A 77 -3.35 -14.09 -22.45
N THR A 78 -3.57 -12.87 -21.97
CA THR A 78 -2.64 -12.20 -21.05
C THR A 78 -2.43 -13.01 -19.76
N PHE A 79 -3.50 -13.54 -19.17
CA PHE A 79 -3.39 -14.40 -17.97
C PHE A 79 -2.68 -15.73 -18.25
N TYR A 80 -2.90 -16.36 -19.42
CA TYR A 80 -2.17 -17.58 -19.78
C TYR A 80 -0.68 -17.34 -20.00
N LEU A 81 -0.30 -16.22 -20.64
CA LEU A 81 1.10 -15.82 -20.78
C LEU A 81 1.75 -15.60 -19.41
N MET A 82 1.04 -14.93 -18.50
CA MET A 82 1.52 -14.72 -17.13
C MET A 82 1.67 -16.03 -16.36
N ALA A 83 0.71 -16.96 -16.50
CA ALA A 83 0.80 -18.29 -15.90
C ALA A 83 2.01 -19.08 -16.44
N GLY A 84 2.24 -19.03 -17.76
CA GLY A 84 3.41 -19.64 -18.39
C GLY A 84 4.73 -19.06 -17.87
N LEU A 85 4.82 -17.74 -17.71
CA LEU A 85 5.98 -17.07 -17.13
C LEU A 85 6.24 -17.52 -15.69
N PHE A 86 5.21 -17.55 -14.84
CA PHE A 86 5.37 -17.99 -13.45
C PHE A 86 5.74 -19.48 -13.34
N LEU A 87 5.20 -20.34 -14.21
CA LEU A 87 5.63 -21.74 -14.29
C LEU A 87 7.10 -21.84 -14.70
N GLY A 88 7.53 -21.09 -15.71
CA GLY A 88 8.93 -21.02 -16.12
C GLY A 88 9.86 -20.57 -14.99
N LEU A 89 9.49 -19.51 -14.26
CA LEU A 89 10.24 -19.02 -13.10
C LEU A 89 10.25 -20.05 -11.96
N THR A 90 9.15 -20.75 -11.72
CA THR A 90 9.07 -21.81 -10.71
C THR A 90 10.03 -22.95 -11.02
N LEU A 91 10.06 -23.40 -12.28
CA LEU A 91 11.00 -24.42 -12.75
C LEU A 91 12.44 -23.92 -12.64
N TYR A 92 12.72 -22.69 -13.09
CA TYR A 92 14.04 -22.07 -12.97
C TYR A 92 14.52 -22.03 -11.50
N HIS A 93 13.69 -21.53 -10.59
CA HIS A 93 14.00 -21.46 -9.16
C HIS A 93 14.21 -22.85 -8.56
N ARG A 94 13.43 -23.85 -8.98
CA ARG A 94 13.57 -25.24 -8.51
C ARG A 94 14.95 -25.82 -8.81
N PHE A 95 15.56 -25.47 -9.94
CA PHE A 95 16.86 -26.02 -10.35
C PHE A 95 18.06 -25.18 -9.91
N ILE A 96 17.90 -23.85 -9.81
CA ILE A 96 19.03 -22.93 -9.64
C ILE A 96 19.16 -22.41 -8.21
N LEU A 97 18.07 -22.35 -7.43
CA LEU A 97 18.18 -21.82 -6.08
C LEU A 97 19.09 -22.69 -5.21
N PRO A 98 20.06 -22.09 -4.51
CA PRO A 98 20.92 -22.81 -3.59
C PRO A 98 20.09 -23.33 -2.42
N HIS A 99 20.44 -24.52 -1.92
CA HIS A 99 19.85 -25.04 -0.70
C HIS A 99 20.69 -24.50 0.48
N PRO A 100 20.18 -23.54 1.28
CA PRO A 100 20.96 -22.93 2.34
C PRO A 100 21.37 -23.99 3.37
N ALA A 101 22.64 -24.01 3.78
CA ALA A 101 23.11 -24.96 4.81
C ALA A 101 22.39 -24.78 6.17
N SER A 102 21.80 -23.59 6.38
CA SER A 102 20.96 -23.24 7.51
C SER A 102 19.53 -23.81 7.44
N ASP A 103 19.09 -24.31 6.28
CA ASP A 103 17.80 -24.97 6.07
C ASP A 103 17.84 -26.43 6.53
N VAL A 104 18.11 -26.60 7.82
CA VAL A 104 18.11 -27.89 8.51
C VAL A 104 16.81 -28.09 9.26
N LYS A 105 16.26 -29.31 9.19
CA LYS A 105 15.12 -29.72 10.02
C LYS A 105 15.47 -29.49 11.48
N ARG A 106 14.83 -28.51 12.10
CA ARG A 106 14.99 -28.24 13.53
C ARG A 106 14.39 -29.43 14.31
N PRO A 107 15.19 -30.16 15.13
CA PRO A 107 14.70 -31.30 15.87
C PRO A 107 13.70 -30.87 16.97
N GLY A 108 12.64 -31.64 17.16
CA GLY A 108 11.66 -31.41 18.24
C GLY A 108 10.52 -30.42 17.93
N LEU A 109 10.34 -30.00 16.67
CA LEU A 109 9.13 -29.26 16.25
C LEU A 109 8.02 -30.23 15.87
N THR A 110 7.04 -30.36 16.76
CA THR A 110 5.75 -30.95 16.42
C THR A 110 4.82 -29.87 15.86
N PRO A 111 3.84 -30.23 15.00
CA PRO A 111 2.83 -29.28 14.53
C PRO A 111 2.10 -28.57 15.68
N GLY A 112 1.87 -29.28 16.79
CA GLY A 112 1.26 -28.71 18.01
C GLY A 112 2.12 -27.62 18.64
N LYS A 113 3.44 -27.83 18.77
CA LYS A 113 4.36 -26.84 19.33
C LYS A 113 4.54 -25.62 18.41
N LEU A 114 4.52 -25.84 17.09
CA LEU A 114 4.49 -24.75 16.09
C LEU A 114 3.24 -23.89 16.21
N LEU A 115 2.06 -24.52 16.36
CA LEU A 115 0.81 -23.82 16.57
C LEU A 115 0.82 -23.06 17.90
N GLU A 116 1.33 -23.67 18.98
CA GLU A 116 1.48 -23.03 20.28
C GLU A 116 2.39 -21.80 20.20
N ASP A 117 3.58 -21.92 19.59
CA ASP A 117 4.52 -20.82 19.40
C ASP A 117 3.92 -19.70 18.55
N PHE A 118 3.17 -20.06 17.49
CA PHE A 118 2.44 -19.10 16.66
C PHE A 118 1.37 -18.35 17.48
N PHE A 119 0.50 -19.08 18.19
CA PHE A 119 -0.57 -18.48 18.99
C PHE A 119 0.00 -17.64 20.13
N LYS A 120 1.08 -18.08 20.77
CA LYS A 120 1.79 -17.31 21.79
C LYS A 120 2.32 -16.00 21.20
N THR A 121 3.00 -16.07 20.07
CA THR A 121 3.50 -14.87 19.36
C THR A 121 2.36 -13.94 18.96
N PHE A 122 1.25 -14.49 18.48
CA PHE A 122 0.05 -13.73 18.14
C PHE A 122 -0.53 -13.04 19.38
N VAL A 123 -0.74 -13.76 20.48
CA VAL A 123 -1.26 -13.19 21.74
C VAL A 123 -0.36 -12.10 22.30
N THR A 124 0.98 -12.27 22.25
CA THR A 124 1.92 -11.24 22.72
C THR A 124 1.81 -9.91 21.96
N PHE A 125 1.27 -9.92 20.73
CA PHE A 125 0.96 -8.67 20.01
C PHE A 125 -0.18 -7.90 20.69
N PHE A 126 -1.21 -8.62 21.17
CA PHE A 126 -2.37 -8.04 21.84
C PHE A 126 -2.10 -7.66 23.31
N GLU A 127 -1.01 -8.15 23.90
CA GLU A 127 -0.58 -7.76 25.25
C GLU A 127 0.20 -6.44 25.29
N LYS A 128 0.45 -5.81 24.12
CA LYS A 128 1.17 -4.54 24.05
C LYS A 128 0.41 -3.42 24.76
N LYS A 129 1.16 -2.57 25.45
CA LYS A 129 0.61 -1.39 26.14
C LYS A 129 -0.08 -0.47 25.15
N ASN A 130 -1.24 0.07 25.54
CA ASN A 130 -2.06 0.99 24.74
C ASN A 130 -2.61 0.38 23.45
N LEU A 131 -2.94 -0.91 23.46
CA LEU A 131 -3.51 -1.64 22.33
C LEU A 131 -4.67 -0.91 21.63
N GLY A 132 -5.59 -0.32 22.41
CA GLY A 132 -6.72 0.44 21.85
C GLY A 132 -6.28 1.64 21.02
N LEU A 133 -5.28 2.40 21.49
CA LEU A 133 -4.75 3.55 20.76
C LEU A 133 -3.96 3.11 19.51
N MET A 134 -3.25 1.99 19.60
CA MET A 134 -2.59 1.39 18.45
C MET A 134 -3.61 1.07 17.36
N PHE A 135 -4.64 0.27 17.66
CA PHE A 135 -5.68 -0.06 16.67
C PHE A 135 -6.44 1.16 16.18
N PHE A 136 -6.74 2.11 17.08
CA PHE A 136 -7.37 3.36 16.68
C PHE A 136 -6.52 4.08 15.62
N PHE A 137 -5.20 4.20 15.81
CA PHE A 137 -4.32 4.76 14.80
C PHE A 137 -4.26 3.92 13.53
N LEU A 138 -4.04 2.60 13.62
CA LEU A 138 -3.95 1.73 12.43
C LEU A 138 -5.25 1.81 11.58
N LEU A 139 -6.41 1.81 12.22
CA LEU A 139 -7.68 1.79 11.50
C LEU A 139 -8.12 3.18 11.02
N THR A 140 -7.69 4.27 11.67
CA THR A 140 -8.17 5.62 11.35
C THR A 140 -7.20 6.51 10.59
N TYR A 141 -5.88 6.26 10.66
CA TYR A 141 -4.87 7.15 10.07
C TYR A 141 -5.07 7.38 8.57
N ARG A 142 -5.59 6.38 7.85
CA ARG A 142 -5.89 6.42 6.41
C ARG A 142 -7.38 6.26 6.10
N LEU A 143 -8.27 6.58 7.05
CA LEU A 143 -9.70 6.34 6.89
C LEU A 143 -10.30 7.16 5.73
N GLY A 144 -10.01 8.46 5.66
CA GLY A 144 -10.41 9.32 4.56
C GLY A 144 -9.69 8.94 3.26
N GLU A 145 -8.37 8.92 3.31
CA GLU A 145 -7.50 8.60 2.16
C GLU A 145 -7.84 7.27 1.48
N SER A 146 -8.15 6.22 2.24
CA SER A 146 -8.53 4.93 1.65
C SER A 146 -9.83 4.94 0.86
N GLN A 147 -10.77 5.82 1.23
CA GLN A 147 -12.00 6.06 0.47
C GLN A 147 -11.71 6.93 -0.75
N LEU A 148 -10.94 8.01 -0.59
CA LEU A 148 -10.53 8.90 -1.67
C LEU A 148 -9.82 8.14 -2.79
N ALA A 149 -8.82 7.32 -2.46
CA ALA A 149 -8.03 6.56 -3.43
C ALA A 149 -8.87 5.61 -4.30
N LYS A 150 -10.05 5.17 -3.84
CA LYS A 150 -10.96 4.32 -4.63
C LYS A 150 -11.82 5.13 -5.61
N ILE A 151 -12.13 6.37 -5.27
CA ILE A 151 -13.06 7.23 -6.01
C ILE A 151 -12.35 8.25 -6.88
N ALA A 152 -11.10 8.59 -6.59
CA ALA A 152 -10.37 9.61 -7.31
C ALA A 152 -10.22 9.32 -8.81
N SER A 153 -9.92 8.07 -9.20
CA SER A 153 -9.83 7.71 -10.62
C SER A 153 -11.19 7.79 -11.34
N PRO A 154 -12.28 7.19 -10.82
CA PRO A 154 -13.63 7.43 -11.34
C PRO A 154 -13.99 8.91 -11.44
N PHE A 155 -13.74 9.71 -10.40
CA PHE A 155 -14.03 11.15 -10.40
C PHE A 155 -13.34 11.92 -11.54
N LEU A 156 -12.08 11.59 -11.85
CA LEU A 156 -11.37 12.25 -12.94
C LEU A 156 -11.90 11.84 -14.31
N LEU A 157 -12.36 10.59 -14.47
CA LEU A 157 -12.79 10.03 -15.75
C LEU A 157 -14.27 10.31 -16.07
N ASP A 158 -15.12 10.26 -15.06
CA ASP A 158 -16.56 10.40 -15.22
C ASP A 158 -16.91 11.78 -15.78
N GLY A 159 -17.91 11.82 -16.66
CA GLY A 159 -18.33 13.05 -17.31
C GLY A 159 -18.92 14.06 -16.33
N ALA A 160 -18.97 15.33 -16.76
CA ALA A 160 -19.56 16.41 -15.97
C ALA A 160 -21.04 16.14 -15.59
N GLU A 161 -21.76 15.36 -16.40
CA GLU A 161 -23.13 14.89 -16.14
C GLU A 161 -23.27 14.16 -14.79
N GLN A 162 -22.21 13.44 -14.38
CA GLN A 162 -22.14 12.69 -13.13
C GLN A 162 -21.41 13.47 -12.02
N GLY A 163 -20.98 14.71 -12.30
CA GLY A 163 -20.18 15.54 -11.40
C GLY A 163 -18.68 15.23 -11.41
N GLY A 164 -18.19 14.48 -12.40
CA GLY A 164 -16.76 14.22 -12.63
C GLY A 164 -16.10 15.26 -13.54
N LEU A 165 -14.79 15.12 -13.79
CA LEU A 165 -14.00 16.07 -14.59
C LEU A 165 -13.89 15.71 -16.08
N GLY A 166 -14.36 14.54 -16.51
CA GLY A 166 -14.41 14.13 -17.91
C GLY A 166 -13.04 14.03 -18.59
N LEU A 167 -11.97 13.77 -17.83
CA LEU A 167 -10.62 13.66 -18.38
C LEU A 167 -10.47 12.37 -19.20
N SER A 168 -9.62 12.44 -20.23
CA SER A 168 -9.25 11.25 -20.98
C SER A 168 -8.44 10.27 -20.13
N THR A 169 -8.54 8.97 -20.41
CA THR A 169 -7.72 7.93 -19.78
C THR A 169 -6.22 8.21 -19.93
N ALA A 170 -5.80 8.79 -21.06
CA ALA A 170 -4.41 9.18 -21.29
C ALA A 170 -3.98 10.31 -20.33
N SER A 171 -4.82 11.32 -20.15
CA SER A 171 -4.59 12.43 -19.21
C SER A 171 -4.48 11.93 -17.77
N VAL A 172 -5.41 11.08 -17.34
CA VAL A 172 -5.40 10.45 -16.01
C VAL A 172 -4.15 9.59 -15.83
N GLY A 173 -3.76 8.83 -16.87
CA GLY A 173 -2.53 8.04 -16.88
C GLY A 173 -1.27 8.88 -16.70
N VAL A 174 -1.17 10.06 -17.32
CA VAL A 174 -0.04 10.98 -17.11
C VAL A 174 -0.07 11.59 -15.71
N ILE A 175 -1.24 12.04 -15.24
CA ILE A 175 -1.42 12.66 -13.93
C ILE A 175 -1.03 11.70 -12.82
N TYR A 176 -1.59 10.49 -12.80
CA TYR A 176 -1.31 9.53 -11.73
C TYR A 176 -0.04 8.72 -11.97
N GLY A 177 0.16 8.22 -13.18
CA GLY A 177 1.27 7.31 -13.51
C GLY A 177 2.64 7.97 -13.56
N THR A 178 2.70 9.27 -13.89
CA THR A 178 3.96 10.01 -13.99
C THR A 178 4.08 11.08 -12.91
N ILE A 179 3.17 12.06 -12.92
CA ILE A 179 3.27 13.24 -12.02
C ILE A 179 3.04 12.81 -10.57
N GLY A 180 1.98 12.03 -10.32
CA GLY A 180 1.62 11.51 -9.02
C GLY A 180 2.70 10.61 -8.44
N VAL A 181 3.19 9.64 -9.21
CA VAL A 181 4.31 8.78 -8.78
C VAL A 181 5.58 9.58 -8.48
N ALA A 182 5.93 10.57 -9.29
CA ALA A 182 7.08 11.43 -9.03
C ALA A 182 6.92 12.21 -7.71
N ALA A 183 5.75 12.82 -7.52
CA ALA A 183 5.41 13.57 -6.31
C ALA A 183 5.42 12.69 -5.05
N LEU A 184 4.85 11.48 -5.13
CA LEU A 184 4.87 10.45 -4.09
C LEU A 184 6.30 10.12 -3.65
N LEU A 185 7.18 9.83 -4.61
CA LEU A 185 8.57 9.48 -4.33
C LEU A 185 9.31 10.65 -3.67
N ILE A 186 9.09 11.87 -4.15
CA ILE A 186 9.67 13.08 -3.55
C ILE A 186 9.19 13.24 -2.10
N GLY A 187 7.88 13.10 -1.83
CA GLY A 187 7.33 13.15 -0.47
C GLY A 187 7.92 12.09 0.46
N GLY A 188 8.09 10.86 -0.04
CA GLY A 188 8.74 9.76 0.69
C GLY A 188 10.20 10.04 1.03
N ILE A 189 10.97 10.62 0.10
CA ILE A 189 12.38 11.00 0.36
C ILE A 189 12.45 12.13 1.38
N ILE A 190 11.62 13.17 1.22
CA ILE A 190 11.59 14.33 2.14
C ILE A 190 11.22 13.87 3.56
N SER A 191 10.22 13.01 3.71
CA SER A 191 9.82 12.47 5.03
C SER A 191 10.94 11.67 5.68
N GLY A 192 11.60 10.76 4.95
CA GLY A 192 12.73 9.99 5.46
C GLY A 192 13.87 10.88 5.95
N PHE A 193 14.26 11.89 5.15
CA PHE A 193 15.30 12.85 5.54
C PHE A 193 14.91 13.64 6.80
N LEU A 194 13.71 14.22 6.84
CA LEU A 194 13.28 15.07 7.96
C LEU A 194 13.10 14.30 9.26
N VAL A 195 12.57 13.07 9.21
CA VAL A 195 12.49 12.18 10.38
C VAL A 195 13.88 11.78 10.83
N SER A 196 14.78 11.41 9.91
CA SER A 196 16.14 11.03 10.27
C SER A 196 16.89 12.13 11.01
N ARG A 197 16.58 13.40 10.71
CA ARG A 197 17.20 14.57 11.34
C ARG A 197 16.55 14.92 12.68
N ASP A 198 15.23 15.09 12.72
CA ASP A 198 14.56 15.68 13.89
C ASP A 198 13.77 14.66 14.75
N GLY A 199 13.64 13.42 14.28
CA GLY A 199 12.92 12.33 14.96
C GLY A 199 11.42 12.27 14.65
N PHE A 200 10.85 11.09 14.83
CA PHE A 200 9.47 10.79 14.44
C PHE A 200 8.43 11.59 15.25
N LYS A 201 8.67 11.75 16.56
CA LYS A 201 7.78 12.49 17.48
C LYS A 201 7.47 13.91 17.02
N LYS A 202 8.42 14.59 16.36
CA LYS A 202 8.22 15.96 15.87
C LYS A 202 7.34 16.00 14.62
N TRP A 203 7.54 15.02 13.73
CA TRP A 203 6.98 15.04 12.38
C TRP A 203 5.62 14.38 12.24
N ILE A 204 5.19 13.57 13.21
CA ILE A 204 3.96 12.79 13.07
C ILE A 204 2.69 13.63 12.82
N ILE A 205 2.58 14.82 13.43
CA ILE A 205 1.44 15.72 13.19
C ILE A 205 1.52 16.38 11.81
N PRO A 206 2.64 17.01 11.42
CA PRO A 206 2.81 17.47 10.04
C PRO A 206 2.54 16.39 9.00
N MET A 207 2.96 15.15 9.25
CA MET A 207 2.71 14.00 8.38
C MET A 207 1.22 13.64 8.29
N ALA A 208 0.53 13.60 9.43
CA ALA A 208 -0.91 13.37 9.48
C ALA A 208 -1.70 14.48 8.78
N LEU A 209 -1.25 15.73 8.85
CA LEU A 209 -1.88 16.83 8.12
C LEU A 209 -1.56 16.75 6.63
N ALA A 210 -0.33 16.42 6.25
CA ALA A 210 0.08 16.33 4.85
C ALA A 210 -0.67 15.24 4.08
N ILE A 211 -1.01 14.11 4.71
CA ILE A 211 -1.78 13.04 4.06
C ILE A 211 -3.28 13.34 3.96
N ASN A 212 -3.82 14.25 4.78
CA ASN A 212 -5.27 14.44 4.90
C ASN A 212 -5.76 15.82 4.43
N LEU A 213 -4.96 16.88 4.57
CA LEU A 213 -5.35 18.23 4.13
C LEU A 213 -5.51 18.36 2.61
N PRO A 214 -4.70 17.67 1.77
CA PRO A 214 -4.91 17.71 0.31
C PRO A 214 -6.26 17.17 -0.15
N ASP A 215 -6.99 16.40 0.67
CA ASP A 215 -8.36 15.94 0.37
C ASP A 215 -9.32 17.12 0.12
N LEU A 216 -9.05 18.28 0.73
CA LEU A 216 -9.79 19.52 0.48
C LEU A 216 -9.66 20.01 -0.97
N LEU A 217 -8.57 19.66 -1.67
CA LEU A 217 -8.41 19.95 -3.09
C LEU A 217 -9.42 19.18 -3.93
N TYR A 218 -9.79 17.96 -3.53
CA TYR A 218 -10.84 17.19 -4.21
C TYR A 218 -12.24 17.76 -3.94
N VAL A 219 -12.50 18.28 -2.74
CA VAL A 219 -13.73 19.04 -2.46
C VAL A 219 -13.81 20.25 -3.41
N TRP A 220 -12.72 20.99 -3.54
CA TRP A 220 -12.66 22.15 -4.44
C TRP A 220 -12.81 21.73 -5.91
N MET A 221 -12.09 20.70 -6.39
CA MET A 221 -12.19 20.22 -7.77
C MET A 221 -13.61 19.73 -8.09
N ALA A 222 -14.27 19.04 -7.16
CA ALA A 222 -15.64 18.57 -7.34
C ALA A 222 -16.69 19.68 -7.29
N ALA A 223 -16.40 20.81 -6.62
CA ALA A 223 -17.31 21.94 -6.56
C ALA A 223 -17.12 22.93 -7.74
N ALA A 224 -15.86 23.15 -8.13
CA ALA A 224 -15.49 24.12 -9.17
C ALA A 224 -15.42 23.51 -10.57
N THR A 225 -15.33 22.17 -10.68
CA THR A 225 -15.20 21.41 -11.93
C THR A 225 -14.24 22.07 -12.93
N PRO A 226 -12.96 22.27 -12.55
CA PRO A 226 -12.00 22.96 -13.41
C PRO A 226 -11.75 22.18 -14.70
N ASP A 227 -11.56 22.89 -15.81
CA ASP A 227 -11.21 22.34 -17.12
C ASP A 227 -9.69 22.37 -17.39
N ASN A 228 -8.95 23.14 -16.59
CA ASN A 228 -7.51 23.31 -16.74
C ASN A 228 -6.73 22.08 -16.24
N LEU A 229 -6.21 21.29 -17.18
CA LEU A 229 -5.43 20.08 -16.92
C LEU A 229 -4.20 20.32 -16.05
N LEU A 230 -3.50 21.46 -16.20
CA LEU A 230 -2.33 21.78 -15.39
C LEU A 230 -2.71 21.99 -13.92
N LEU A 231 -3.84 22.68 -13.67
CA LEU A 231 -4.34 22.93 -12.33
C LEU A 231 -4.76 21.62 -11.64
N ILE A 232 -5.46 20.74 -12.35
CA ILE A 232 -5.83 19.40 -11.86
C ILE A 232 -4.56 18.59 -11.54
N SER A 233 -3.58 18.61 -12.45
CA SER A 233 -2.30 17.91 -12.27
C SER A 233 -1.55 18.38 -11.02
N ILE A 234 -1.55 19.68 -10.75
CA ILE A 234 -0.93 20.25 -9.53
C ILE A 234 -1.69 19.79 -8.28
N CYS A 235 -3.02 19.76 -8.31
CA CYS A 235 -3.83 19.29 -7.17
C CYS A 235 -3.50 17.83 -6.82
N VAL A 236 -3.48 16.95 -7.82
CA VAL A 236 -3.12 15.54 -7.62
C VAL A 236 -1.65 15.39 -7.20
N ALA A 237 -0.74 16.21 -7.74
CA ALA A 237 0.66 16.19 -7.32
C ALA A 237 0.83 16.57 -5.84
N ILE A 238 0.10 17.57 -5.34
CA ILE A 238 0.13 17.97 -3.93
C ILE A 238 -0.41 16.86 -3.03
N GLU A 239 -1.52 16.23 -3.43
CA GLU A 239 -2.06 15.08 -2.71
C GLU A 239 -1.07 13.92 -2.65
N GLN A 240 -0.53 13.49 -3.80
CA GLN A 240 0.43 12.38 -3.85
C GLN A 240 1.72 12.68 -3.09
N LEU A 241 2.21 13.92 -3.11
CA LEU A 241 3.35 14.34 -2.29
C LEU A 241 3.02 14.22 -0.80
N GLY A 242 1.84 14.69 -0.39
CA GLY A 242 1.33 14.60 0.97
C GLY A 242 1.16 13.15 1.43
N TYR A 243 0.63 12.30 0.57
CA TYR A 243 0.50 10.87 0.79
C TYR A 243 1.86 10.19 0.95
N GLY A 244 2.82 10.45 0.05
CA GLY A 244 4.18 9.93 0.16
C GLY A 244 4.90 10.39 1.43
N PHE A 245 4.69 11.65 1.83
CA PHE A 245 5.25 12.20 3.05
C PHE A 245 4.62 11.60 4.32
N GLY A 246 3.29 11.47 4.35
CA GLY A 246 2.54 11.00 5.50
C GLY A 246 2.53 9.47 5.65
N PHE A 247 2.67 8.70 4.58
CA PHE A 247 2.73 7.24 4.64
C PHE A 247 3.92 6.74 5.46
N THR A 248 5.04 7.48 5.44
CA THR A 248 6.22 7.22 6.28
C THR A 248 5.88 7.19 7.77
N ALA A 249 4.99 8.06 8.25
CA ALA A 249 4.56 8.03 9.65
C ALA A 249 3.89 6.70 10.02
N TYR A 250 3.10 6.17 9.09
CA TYR A 250 2.40 4.92 9.30
C TYR A 250 3.40 3.75 9.44
N MET A 251 4.37 3.67 8.51
CA MET A 251 5.44 2.68 8.56
C MET A 251 6.28 2.80 9.83
N LEU A 252 6.66 4.01 10.24
CA LEU A 252 7.46 4.25 11.44
C LEU A 252 6.71 3.85 12.70
N TYR A 253 5.41 4.11 12.77
CA TYR A 253 4.59 3.67 13.90
C TYR A 253 4.49 2.14 13.95
N LEU A 254 4.36 1.46 12.81
CA LEU A 254 4.42 -0.01 12.73
C LEU A 254 5.74 -0.56 13.25
N ILE A 255 6.87 0.03 12.85
CA ILE A 255 8.20 -0.34 13.36
C ILE A 255 8.28 -0.12 14.87
N TYR A 256 7.75 1.01 15.36
CA TYR A 256 7.74 1.35 16.77
C TYR A 256 6.92 0.34 17.59
N ILE A 257 5.70 -0.01 17.17
CA ILE A 257 4.87 -0.98 17.89
C ILE A 257 5.43 -2.39 17.75
N ALA A 258 6.13 -2.71 16.67
CA ALA A 258 6.69 -4.04 16.45
C ALA A 258 7.95 -4.29 17.30
N ASP A 259 8.58 -3.26 17.86
CA ASP A 259 9.79 -3.42 18.66
C ASP A 259 9.61 -4.41 19.83
N GLY A 260 10.62 -5.25 20.05
CA GLY A 260 10.60 -6.34 21.02
C GLY A 260 11.11 -7.70 20.49
N GLU A 261 10.88 -8.75 21.28
CA GLU A 261 11.39 -10.12 21.03
C GLU A 261 10.88 -10.73 19.72
N HIS A 262 9.62 -10.49 19.37
CA HIS A 262 8.95 -11.04 18.19
C HIS A 262 8.73 -10.02 17.07
N LYS A 263 9.71 -9.12 16.84
CA LYS A 263 9.56 -7.96 15.96
C LYS A 263 9.05 -8.25 14.55
N THR A 264 9.52 -9.31 13.91
CA THR A 264 9.11 -9.67 12.54
C THR A 264 7.65 -10.09 12.48
N ALA A 265 7.21 -10.93 13.42
CA ALA A 265 5.83 -11.37 13.51
C ALA A 265 4.89 -10.22 13.91
N HIS A 266 5.28 -9.39 14.87
CA HIS A 266 4.50 -8.22 15.29
C HIS A 266 4.38 -7.19 14.16
N TYR A 267 5.44 -6.97 13.39
CA TYR A 267 5.39 -6.12 12.21
C TYR A 267 4.42 -6.68 11.16
N ALA A 268 4.46 -7.99 10.88
CA ALA A 268 3.55 -8.64 9.93
C ALA A 268 2.08 -8.59 10.37
N ILE A 269 1.79 -8.77 11.66
CA ILE A 269 0.42 -8.63 12.20
C ILE A 269 -0.04 -7.17 12.04
N GLY A 270 0.81 -6.21 12.40
CA GLY A 270 0.54 -4.79 12.26
C GLY A 270 0.28 -4.35 10.81
N THR A 271 1.07 -4.85 9.84
CA THR A 271 0.83 -4.58 8.41
C THR A 271 -0.48 -5.18 7.92
N GLY A 272 -0.88 -6.35 8.44
CA GLY A 272 -2.20 -6.94 8.20
C GLY A 272 -3.34 -6.02 8.66
N PHE A 273 -3.26 -5.48 9.87
CA PHE A 273 -4.23 -4.50 10.36
C PHE A 273 -4.19 -3.18 9.61
N MET A 274 -3.02 -2.76 9.12
CA MET A 274 -2.91 -1.61 8.24
C MET A 274 -3.64 -1.84 6.91
N ALA A 275 -3.48 -3.01 6.31
CA ALA A 275 -4.22 -3.38 5.09
C ALA A 275 -5.73 -3.39 5.35
N LEU A 276 -6.18 -3.94 6.49
CA LEU A 276 -7.59 -3.87 6.90
C LEU A 276 -8.10 -2.44 7.05
N GLY A 277 -7.29 -1.55 7.66
CA GLY A 277 -7.62 -0.13 7.81
C GLY A 277 -7.81 0.61 6.48
N MET A 278 -7.23 0.11 5.38
CA MET A 278 -7.46 0.63 4.03
C MET A 278 -8.60 -0.08 3.31
N MET A 279 -8.74 -1.39 3.51
CA MET A 279 -9.71 -2.21 2.78
C MET A 279 -11.14 -2.00 3.28
N LEU A 280 -11.34 -1.95 4.60
CA LEU A 280 -12.67 -1.81 5.19
C LEU A 280 -13.37 -0.50 4.77
N PRO A 281 -12.71 0.67 4.77
CA PRO A 281 -13.35 1.91 4.35
C PRO A 281 -13.45 2.02 2.82
N GLY A 282 -12.49 1.46 2.09
CA GLY A 282 -12.50 1.48 0.62
C GLY A 282 -13.61 0.63 0.00
N MET A 283 -14.08 -0.44 0.67
CA MET A 283 -15.16 -1.31 0.17
C MET A 283 -16.50 -0.58 -0.06
N PRO A 284 -17.05 0.16 0.92
CA PRO A 284 -18.31 0.89 0.73
C PRO A 284 -18.13 2.23 -0.01
N ALA A 285 -16.91 2.67 -0.32
CA ALA A 285 -16.66 4.02 -0.86
C ALA A 285 -17.48 4.35 -2.12
N GLY A 286 -17.59 3.41 -3.06
CA GLY A 286 -18.40 3.59 -4.28
C GLY A 286 -19.88 3.74 -3.97
N TRP A 287 -20.43 2.86 -3.13
CA TRP A 287 -21.82 2.95 -2.69
C TRP A 287 -22.11 4.26 -1.96
N ILE A 288 -21.21 4.72 -1.08
CA ILE A 288 -21.36 6.01 -0.39
C ILE A 288 -21.32 7.16 -1.41
N GLN A 289 -20.40 7.12 -2.38
CA GLN A 289 -20.28 8.14 -3.42
C GLN A 289 -21.53 8.22 -4.30
N GLU A 290 -22.11 7.09 -4.72
CA GLU A 290 -23.35 7.05 -5.51
C GLU A 290 -24.53 7.74 -4.79
N HIS A 291 -24.60 7.63 -3.45
CA HIS A 291 -25.68 8.23 -2.67
C HIS A 291 -25.46 9.71 -2.34
N LEU A 292 -24.21 10.13 -2.17
CA LEU A 292 -23.86 11.50 -1.77
C LEU A 292 -23.56 12.42 -2.96
N GLY A 293 -23.15 11.87 -4.10
CA GLY A 293 -22.50 12.61 -5.19
C GLY A 293 -21.06 13.00 -4.82
N TYR A 294 -20.26 13.40 -5.82
CA TYR A 294 -18.82 13.64 -5.63
C TYR A 294 -18.50 14.72 -4.60
N THR A 295 -19.12 15.89 -4.67
CA THR A 295 -18.79 17.01 -3.77
C THR A 295 -19.04 16.66 -2.30
N ASN A 296 -20.22 16.11 -1.98
CA ASN A 296 -20.52 15.69 -0.60
C ASN A 296 -19.70 14.48 -0.17
N PHE A 297 -19.38 13.57 -1.09
CA PHE A 297 -18.48 12.44 -0.81
C PHE A 297 -17.09 12.93 -0.38
N PHE A 298 -16.49 13.90 -1.08
CA PHE A 298 -15.19 14.43 -0.67
C PHE A 298 -15.24 15.22 0.64
N ILE A 299 -16.37 15.88 0.95
CA ILE A 299 -16.60 16.47 2.28
C ILE A 299 -16.65 15.37 3.35
N TRP A 300 -17.36 14.28 3.08
CA TRP A 300 -17.40 13.10 3.95
C TRP A 300 -16.02 12.50 4.18
N VAL A 301 -15.20 12.40 3.13
CA VAL A 301 -13.78 12.00 3.23
C VAL A 301 -13.02 12.92 4.17
N CYS A 302 -13.17 14.24 4.03
CA CYS A 302 -12.51 15.20 4.91
C CYS A 302 -12.93 15.00 6.39
N VAL A 303 -14.20 14.73 6.67
CA VAL A 303 -14.67 14.39 8.02
C VAL A 303 -14.03 13.09 8.53
N CYS A 304 -13.91 12.09 7.67
CA CYS A 304 -13.23 10.82 7.96
C CYS A 304 -11.74 10.96 8.28
N THR A 305 -11.09 12.08 7.94
CA THR A 305 -9.68 12.31 8.29
C THR A 305 -9.46 12.71 9.75
N ILE A 306 -10.48 13.29 10.39
CA ILE A 306 -10.38 13.86 11.74
C ILE A 306 -9.94 12.80 12.78
N PRO A 307 -10.51 11.58 12.81
CA PRO A 307 -10.07 10.54 13.73
C PRO A 307 -8.58 10.17 13.55
N GLY A 308 -8.08 10.15 12.31
CA GLY A 308 -6.68 9.84 12.02
C GLY A 308 -5.70 10.91 12.51
N ILE A 309 -6.07 12.19 12.37
CA ILE A 309 -5.29 13.31 12.92
C ILE A 309 -5.31 13.28 14.45
N LEU A 310 -6.46 13.01 15.06
CA LEU A 310 -6.60 12.85 16.51
C LEU A 310 -5.74 11.69 17.03
N ALA A 311 -5.78 10.54 16.37
CA ALA A 311 -4.97 9.38 16.72
C ALA A 311 -3.48 9.74 16.67
N SER A 312 -3.04 10.45 15.63
CA SER A 312 -1.67 10.94 15.45
C SER A 312 -1.23 11.85 16.60
N TRP A 313 -2.12 12.72 17.07
CA TRP A 313 -1.87 13.59 18.22
C TRP A 313 -1.75 12.81 19.53
N MET A 314 -2.63 11.84 19.76
CA MET A 314 -2.61 11.00 20.96
C MET A 314 -1.34 10.15 21.05
N ILE A 315 -0.88 9.57 19.93
CA ILE A 315 0.35 8.76 19.93
C ILE A 315 1.62 9.62 20.04
N ARG A 316 1.61 10.87 19.55
CA ARG A 316 2.77 11.77 19.63
C ARG A 316 3.32 11.89 21.04
N ASN A 317 2.43 12.01 22.03
CA ASN A 317 2.82 12.17 23.44
C ASN A 317 3.47 10.91 24.03
N ARG A 318 3.27 9.75 23.40
CA ARG A 318 3.78 8.44 23.82
C ARG A 318 5.10 8.06 23.14
N LEU A 319 5.43 8.69 22.02
CA LEU A 319 6.67 8.40 21.29
C LEU A 319 7.89 8.89 22.06
N ASP A 320 8.97 8.11 21.98
CA ASP A 320 10.30 8.55 22.41
C ASP A 320 10.82 9.64 21.43
N SER A 321 11.38 10.70 22.00
CA SER A 321 12.05 11.78 21.28
C SER A 321 13.28 11.35 20.48
N SER A 322 13.88 10.20 20.82
CA SER A 322 15.03 9.65 20.13
C SER A 322 14.65 8.78 18.91
N PHE A 323 13.42 8.29 18.86
CA PHE A 323 12.99 7.34 17.84
C PHE A 323 12.96 7.97 16.44
N GLY A 324 13.59 7.29 15.49
CA GLY A 324 13.71 7.73 14.10
C GLY A 324 14.88 8.68 13.83
N LYS A 325 15.63 9.15 14.84
CA LYS A 325 16.82 9.99 14.63
C LYS A 325 18.01 9.13 14.19
N LYS A 326 18.80 9.64 13.25
CA LYS A 326 20.09 9.06 12.88
C LYS A 326 21.04 9.21 14.07
N ARG A 327 21.58 8.09 14.56
CA ARG A 327 22.67 8.07 15.54
C ARG A 327 24.00 8.32 14.85
#